data_AF-A0A061HHQ4-F1
#
_entry.id   AF-A0A061HHQ4-F1
#
_cell.length_a   1.000
_cell.length_b   1.000
_cell.length_c   1.000
_cell.angle_alpha   90.00
_cell.angle_beta   90.00
_cell.angle_gamma   90.00
#
_symmetry.space_group_name_H-M   'P 1'
#
loop_
_entity.id
_entity.type
_entity.pdbx_description
1 polymer ?
#
loop_
_entity_poly.entity_id
_entity_poly.type
_entity_poly.pdbx_seq_one_letter_code
_entity_poly.pdbx_strand_id
1 'polypeptide(L)'
;MLTPATGALAEYFSWEREAWVEILADVDGDEREHFLPLESLKSYFTMCDDWHRKNLDCILAEVFQTDLPPIDADLILRDHAAVFCILLNINRAQHIEHFACFEELSDRRLPFDITRPPRHFPRHPEFLSEFCAVQKRYCVPIFDAHMLHKHFESQRLLPITFRRPLNTRGTPRTAIIGIYKLNNHITTAAAKCNFPESSPTSEPFETTANTFVVETYAAGDELSAYTRKISLLRPLKNAKGLISFYGSYEHRDRSHILLEYADKGTLDHFFQNEAPPSRGDDIVDFWENLLQLAKGLRAIHTVKEYEVCPSLSIKLIRSGPITTCRPQISLS
;
A
#
# COMPACT_ATOMS: atom_id res chain seq x y z
N MET A 1 20.92 23.33 -35.98
CA MET A 1 21.43 23.41 -34.60
C MET A 1 20.23 23.66 -33.73
N LEU A 2 19.69 22.61 -33.13
CA LEU A 2 18.61 22.73 -32.16
C LEU A 2 19.26 23.13 -30.84
N THR A 3 18.73 24.13 -30.18
CA THR A 3 19.17 24.55 -28.85
C THR A 3 18.81 23.45 -27.85
N PRO A 4 19.69 23.12 -26.88
CA PRO A 4 19.34 22.18 -25.82
C PRO A 4 18.05 22.64 -25.14
N ALA A 5 17.12 21.71 -24.93
CA ALA A 5 15.89 21.96 -24.19
C ALA A 5 16.28 22.53 -22.82
N THR A 6 15.97 23.80 -22.60
CA THR A 6 16.31 24.51 -21.37
C THR A 6 15.03 24.67 -20.58
N GLY A 7 15.00 24.17 -19.34
CA GLY A 7 13.82 24.25 -18.47
C GLY A 7 13.05 22.94 -18.29
N ALA A 8 13.42 21.86 -18.96
CA ALA A 8 12.81 20.53 -18.75
C ALA A 8 13.04 20.03 -17.31
N LEU A 9 14.22 20.29 -16.74
CA LEU A 9 14.49 20.03 -15.33
C LEU A 9 13.61 20.86 -14.39
N ALA A 10 13.42 22.14 -14.70
CA ALA A 10 12.58 23.02 -13.90
C ALA A 10 11.10 22.59 -13.92
N GLU A 11 10.60 22.20 -15.11
CA GLU A 11 9.28 21.63 -15.29
C GLU A 11 9.12 20.30 -14.55
N TYR A 12 10.11 19.40 -14.66
CA TYR A 12 10.14 18.14 -13.91
C TYR A 12 10.02 18.38 -12.40
N PHE A 13 10.86 19.25 -11.82
CA PHE A 13 10.81 19.52 -10.38
C PHE A 13 9.52 20.25 -9.97
N SER A 14 8.89 21.02 -10.87
CA SER A 14 7.57 21.61 -10.62
C SER A 14 6.49 20.55 -10.56
N TRP A 15 6.45 19.67 -11.55
CA TRP A 15 5.53 18.54 -11.59
C TRP A 15 5.76 17.60 -10.39
N GLU A 16 7.00 17.28 -10.06
CA GLU A 16 7.35 16.38 -8.95
C GLU A 16 6.78 16.90 -7.63
N ARG A 17 6.85 18.21 -7.38
CA ARG A 17 6.29 18.85 -6.18
C ARG A 17 4.77 18.65 -6.05
N GLU A 18 4.05 18.59 -7.16
CA GLU A 18 2.60 18.41 -7.20
C GLU A 18 2.20 16.92 -7.21
N ALA A 19 3.10 16.05 -7.67
CA ALA A 19 2.85 14.62 -7.82
C ALA A 19 3.12 13.81 -6.53
N TRP A 20 3.73 14.42 -5.51
CA TRP A 20 3.95 13.77 -4.21
C TRP A 20 2.64 13.32 -3.58
N VAL A 21 2.63 12.09 -3.06
CA VAL A 21 1.55 11.54 -2.28
C VAL A 21 1.91 11.63 -0.81
N GLU A 22 1.06 12.29 -0.02
CA GLU A 22 1.18 12.33 1.43
C GLU A 22 0.78 10.98 2.05
N ILE A 23 1.62 10.50 2.97
CA ILE A 23 1.41 9.28 3.75
C ILE A 23 1.78 9.52 5.21
N LEU A 24 1.41 8.58 6.08
CA LEU A 24 1.89 8.53 7.45
C LEU A 24 3.32 8.00 7.49
N ALA A 25 4.17 8.68 8.24
CA ALA A 25 5.54 8.22 8.51
C ALA A 25 5.53 6.96 9.40
N ASP A 26 4.52 6.80 10.23
CA ASP A 26 4.30 5.64 11.12
C ASP A 26 2.81 5.29 11.17
N VAL A 27 2.48 4.01 11.29
CA VAL A 27 1.12 3.54 11.59
C VAL A 27 0.61 4.13 12.89
N ASP A 28 1.49 4.39 13.86
CA ASP A 28 1.09 4.83 15.20
C ASP A 28 1.23 6.33 15.46
N GLY A 29 1.88 7.06 14.56
CA GLY A 29 2.12 8.50 14.68
C GLY A 29 1.23 9.33 13.75
N ASP A 30 1.28 10.65 13.94
CA ASP A 30 0.59 11.63 13.10
C ASP A 30 1.54 12.36 12.12
N GLU A 31 2.84 12.04 12.18
CA GLU A 31 3.85 12.59 11.29
C GLU A 31 3.56 12.21 9.84
N ARG A 32 3.71 13.20 8.95
CA ARG A 32 3.46 13.06 7.51
C ARG A 32 4.77 13.02 6.74
N GLU A 33 4.81 12.12 5.77
CA GLU A 33 5.91 11.96 4.82
C GLU A 33 5.34 11.92 3.41
N HIS A 34 6.22 12.09 2.41
CA HIS A 34 5.82 12.13 1.02
C HIS A 34 6.58 11.10 0.21
N PHE A 35 5.89 10.47 -0.74
CA PHE A 35 6.51 9.56 -1.68
C PHE A 35 5.97 9.77 -3.10
N LEU A 36 6.76 9.39 -4.11
CA LEU A 36 6.38 9.54 -5.51
C LEU A 36 6.09 8.14 -6.07
N PRO A 37 4.84 7.85 -6.47
CA PRO A 37 4.50 6.58 -7.08
C PRO A 37 5.27 6.37 -8.39
N LEU A 38 5.92 5.22 -8.53
CA LEU A 38 6.72 4.89 -9.72
C LEU A 38 5.90 4.91 -11.01
N GLU A 39 4.63 4.52 -10.95
CA GLU A 39 3.71 4.57 -12.10
C GLU A 39 3.42 6.01 -12.54
N SER A 40 3.19 6.94 -11.59
CA SER A 40 3.02 8.37 -11.90
C SER A 40 4.26 8.95 -12.56
N LEU A 41 5.44 8.55 -12.07
CA LEU A 41 6.72 8.95 -12.62
C LEU A 41 6.94 8.43 -14.04
N LYS A 42 6.73 7.13 -14.27
CA LYS A 42 6.84 6.54 -15.61
C LYS A 42 5.84 7.16 -16.59
N SER A 43 4.63 7.45 -16.13
CA SER A 43 3.63 8.18 -16.92
C SER A 43 4.17 9.55 -17.34
N TYR A 44 4.66 10.36 -16.40
CA TYR A 44 5.24 11.67 -16.72
C TYR A 44 6.40 11.58 -17.70
N PHE A 45 7.34 10.65 -17.49
CA PHE A 45 8.48 10.47 -18.38
C PHE A 45 8.11 10.01 -19.79
N THR A 46 6.96 9.36 -19.98
CA THR A 46 6.48 8.91 -21.29
C THR A 46 5.54 9.90 -21.97
N MET A 47 5.08 10.95 -21.28
CA MET A 47 4.33 12.02 -21.91
C MET A 47 5.20 12.71 -22.96
N CYS A 48 4.60 12.97 -24.13
CA CYS A 48 5.26 13.65 -25.22
C CYS A 48 4.80 15.10 -25.35
N ASP A 49 5.70 15.96 -25.80
CA ASP A 49 5.37 17.28 -26.30
C ASP A 49 4.68 17.22 -27.68
N ASP A 50 4.32 18.39 -28.22
CA ASP A 50 3.72 18.54 -29.55
C ASP A 50 4.61 17.97 -30.68
N TRP A 51 5.91 17.80 -30.42
CA TRP A 51 6.90 17.27 -31.36
C TRP A 51 7.20 15.78 -31.13
N HIS A 52 6.37 15.11 -30.32
CA HIS A 52 6.46 13.69 -30.00
C HIS A 52 7.75 13.30 -29.24
N ARG A 53 8.42 14.27 -28.62
CA ARG A 53 9.60 14.03 -27.79
C ARG A 53 9.14 13.74 -26.37
N LYS A 54 9.63 12.64 -25.78
CA LYS A 54 9.27 12.28 -24.40
C LYS A 54 9.87 13.30 -23.44
N ASN A 55 9.19 13.60 -22.34
CA ASN A 55 9.74 14.44 -21.27
C ASN A 55 11.13 13.95 -20.80
N LEU A 56 11.32 12.63 -20.73
CA LEU A 56 12.62 12.05 -20.37
C LEU A 56 13.73 12.39 -21.38
N ASP A 57 13.44 12.42 -22.67
CA ASP A 57 14.43 12.79 -23.71
C ASP A 57 14.85 14.27 -23.59
N CYS A 58 13.92 15.14 -23.16
CA CYS A 58 14.21 16.55 -22.89
C CYS A 58 15.08 16.69 -21.63
N ILE A 59 14.73 15.99 -20.56
CA ILE A 59 15.50 15.99 -19.30
C ILE A 59 16.91 15.46 -19.52
N LEU A 60 17.09 14.35 -20.23
CA LEU A 60 18.40 13.79 -20.52
C LEU A 60 19.27 14.75 -21.35
N ALA A 61 18.68 15.41 -22.35
CA ALA A 61 19.41 16.38 -23.14
C ALA A 61 19.88 17.58 -22.31
N GLU A 62 19.08 18.02 -21.34
CA GLU A 62 19.47 19.09 -20.41
C GLU A 62 20.56 18.62 -19.42
N VAL A 63 20.41 17.42 -18.84
CA VAL A 63 21.37 16.83 -17.88
C VAL A 63 22.77 16.65 -18.50
N PHE A 64 22.83 16.17 -19.74
CA PHE A 64 24.08 15.90 -20.45
C PHE A 64 24.52 17.06 -21.37
N GLN A 65 23.70 18.11 -21.51
CA GLN A 65 23.95 19.27 -22.37
C GLN A 65 24.24 18.87 -23.83
N THR A 66 23.50 17.87 -24.33
CA THR A 66 23.67 17.28 -25.68
C THR A 66 22.32 16.79 -26.21
N ASP A 67 22.09 16.90 -27.51
CA ASP A 67 20.90 16.33 -28.15
C ASP A 67 20.93 14.79 -28.23
N LEU A 68 22.12 14.20 -28.07
CA LEU A 68 22.36 12.77 -28.11
C LEU A 68 22.98 12.33 -26.77
N PRO A 69 22.17 12.13 -25.72
CA PRO A 69 22.67 11.66 -24.44
C PRO A 69 23.30 10.26 -24.58
N PRO A 70 24.28 9.90 -23.72
CA PRO A 70 24.99 8.63 -23.82
C PRO A 70 24.15 7.42 -23.42
N ILE A 71 22.90 7.64 -23.01
CA ILE A 71 21.98 6.62 -22.50
C ILE A 71 20.61 6.75 -23.17
N ASP A 72 20.02 5.60 -23.48
CA ASP A 72 18.67 5.50 -24.03
C ASP A 72 17.61 5.72 -22.93
N ALA A 73 16.64 6.60 -23.20
CA ALA A 73 15.49 6.84 -22.34
C ALA A 73 14.68 5.56 -22.06
N ASP A 74 14.56 4.66 -23.05
CA ASP A 74 13.82 3.40 -22.89
C ASP A 74 14.52 2.44 -21.92
N LEU A 75 15.86 2.50 -21.82
CA LEU A 75 16.62 1.74 -20.83
C LEU A 75 16.34 2.24 -19.40
N ILE A 76 16.22 3.56 -19.23
CA ILE A 76 15.90 4.17 -17.94
C ILE A 76 14.46 3.83 -17.53
N LEU A 77 13.50 3.99 -18.44
CA LEU A 77 12.08 3.68 -18.18
C LEU A 77 11.84 2.24 -17.75
N ARG A 78 12.66 1.30 -18.27
CA ARG A 78 12.54 -0.12 -17.97
C ARG A 78 12.93 -0.43 -16.54
N ASP A 79 14.14 -0.05 -16.13
CA ASP A 79 14.77 -0.58 -14.90
C ASP A 79 15.44 0.47 -13.99
N HIS A 80 15.46 1.77 -14.36
CA HIS A 80 16.23 2.79 -13.61
C HIS A 80 15.45 4.11 -13.39
N ALA A 81 14.12 4.09 -13.47
CA ALA A 81 13.32 5.31 -13.36
C ALA A 81 13.42 5.90 -11.94
N ALA A 82 13.30 5.07 -10.90
CA ALA A 82 13.44 5.54 -9.51
C ALA A 82 14.87 5.97 -9.21
N VAL A 83 15.85 5.17 -9.61
CA VAL A 83 17.28 5.50 -9.49
C VAL A 83 17.60 6.84 -10.14
N PHE A 84 17.12 7.08 -11.36
CA PHE A 84 17.34 8.33 -12.08
C PHE A 84 16.77 9.54 -11.32
N CYS A 85 15.58 9.42 -10.73
CA CYS A 85 14.98 10.48 -9.93
C CYS A 85 15.72 10.77 -8.63
N ILE A 86 16.24 9.73 -7.99
CA ILE A 86 17.11 9.88 -6.82
C ILE A 86 18.37 10.64 -7.23
N LEU A 87 19.01 10.25 -8.35
CA LEU A 87 20.19 10.93 -8.88
C LEU A 87 19.90 12.39 -9.27
N LEU A 88 18.73 12.69 -9.84
CA LEU A 88 18.29 14.06 -10.11
C LEU A 88 18.21 14.89 -8.83
N ASN A 89 17.55 14.36 -7.79
CA ASN A 89 17.33 15.06 -6.53
C ASN A 89 18.61 15.34 -5.73
N ILE A 90 19.66 14.54 -5.93
CA ILE A 90 20.98 14.77 -5.31
C ILE A 90 21.96 15.49 -6.24
N ASN A 91 21.49 16.02 -7.38
CA ASN A 91 22.31 16.71 -8.39
C ASN A 91 23.44 15.86 -8.99
N ARG A 92 23.21 14.55 -9.16
CA ARG A 92 24.17 13.58 -9.72
C ARG A 92 23.62 12.81 -10.91
N ALA A 93 22.61 13.34 -11.60
CA ALA A 93 21.89 12.69 -12.70
C ALA A 93 22.79 12.10 -13.79
N GLN A 94 23.93 12.72 -14.10
CA GLN A 94 24.90 12.21 -15.09
C GLN A 94 25.45 10.81 -14.77
N HIS A 95 25.43 10.39 -13.50
CA HIS A 95 25.84 9.04 -13.11
C HIS A 95 24.89 7.95 -13.58
N ILE A 96 23.73 8.28 -14.16
CA ILE A 96 22.79 7.29 -14.68
C ILE A 96 23.43 6.41 -15.76
N GLU A 97 24.36 6.95 -16.56
CA GLU A 97 25.14 6.18 -17.54
C GLU A 97 25.92 5.03 -16.87
N HIS A 98 26.56 5.33 -15.74
CA HIS A 98 27.28 4.33 -14.94
C HIS A 98 26.31 3.35 -14.30
N PHE A 99 25.21 3.82 -13.70
CA PHE A 99 24.24 2.95 -13.02
C PHE A 99 23.60 1.96 -14.00
N ALA A 100 23.28 2.40 -15.22
CA ALA A 100 22.68 1.57 -16.26
C ALA A 100 23.57 0.42 -16.74
N CYS A 101 24.89 0.50 -16.51
CA CYS A 101 25.83 -0.58 -16.82
C CYS A 101 25.74 -1.77 -15.84
N PHE A 102 25.12 -1.61 -14.65
CA PHE A 102 25.14 -2.61 -13.59
C PHE A 102 23.73 -2.92 -13.07
N GLU A 103 23.29 -4.18 -13.20
CA GLU A 103 21.98 -4.60 -12.68
C GLU A 103 21.85 -4.38 -11.17
N GLU A 104 22.95 -4.48 -10.42
CA GLU A 104 23.01 -4.19 -8.98
C GLU A 104 22.63 -2.75 -8.62
N LEU A 105 22.69 -1.84 -9.59
CA LEU A 105 22.39 -0.43 -9.44
C LEU A 105 21.01 -0.04 -10.03
N SER A 106 20.15 -1.03 -10.32
CA SER A 106 18.81 -0.84 -10.87
C SER A 106 17.71 -0.64 -9.81
N ASP A 107 16.53 -0.18 -10.24
CA ASP A 107 15.33 -0.04 -9.41
C ASP A 107 14.95 -1.35 -8.71
N ARG A 108 15.24 -2.50 -9.33
CA ARG A 108 14.95 -3.85 -8.78
C ARG A 108 15.74 -4.17 -7.52
N ARG A 109 16.83 -3.44 -7.28
CA ARG A 109 17.76 -3.65 -6.18
C ARG A 109 17.62 -2.60 -5.09
N LEU A 110 16.75 -1.62 -5.29
CA LEU A 110 16.36 -0.69 -4.25
C LEU A 110 15.53 -1.38 -3.15
N PRO A 111 15.61 -0.93 -1.89
CA PRO A 111 16.51 0.12 -1.41
C PRO A 111 17.95 -0.38 -1.20
N PHE A 112 18.93 0.51 -1.37
CA PHE A 112 20.33 0.25 -1.03
C PHE A 112 20.60 0.47 0.46
N ASP A 113 21.46 -0.39 1.02
CA ASP A 113 21.89 -0.33 2.41
C ASP A 113 23.17 0.50 2.55
N ILE A 114 23.14 1.51 3.42
CA ILE A 114 24.30 2.36 3.70
C ILE A 114 25.47 1.57 4.33
N THR A 115 25.16 0.53 5.10
CA THR A 115 26.15 -0.34 5.76
C THR A 115 26.73 -1.39 4.82
N ARG A 116 26.03 -1.68 3.72
CA ARG A 116 26.39 -2.69 2.71
C ARG A 116 26.16 -2.15 1.30
N PRO A 117 26.98 -1.18 0.84
CA PRO A 117 26.82 -0.59 -0.48
C PRO A 117 26.92 -1.63 -1.60
N PRO A 118 26.19 -1.44 -2.71
CA PRO A 118 26.39 -2.21 -3.93
C PRO A 118 27.84 -2.12 -4.42
N ARG A 119 28.38 -3.22 -4.97
CA ARG A 119 29.81 -3.34 -5.35
C ARG A 119 30.30 -2.24 -6.30
N HIS A 120 29.44 -1.85 -7.24
CA HIS A 120 29.75 -0.86 -8.28
C HIS A 120 29.26 0.54 -7.94
N PHE A 121 28.77 0.78 -6.72
CA PHE A 121 28.33 2.11 -6.30
C PHE A 121 29.52 3.08 -6.28
N PRO A 122 29.40 4.30 -6.81
CA PRO A 122 30.49 5.27 -6.83
C PRO A 122 31.07 5.56 -5.44
N ARG A 123 32.39 5.46 -5.30
CA ARG A 123 33.10 5.64 -4.02
C ARG A 123 33.35 7.11 -3.75
N HIS A 124 32.29 7.84 -3.41
CA HIS A 124 32.36 9.22 -2.94
C HIS A 124 31.82 9.33 -1.50
N PRO A 125 32.47 10.09 -0.60
CA PRO A 125 32.22 10.04 0.84
C PRO A 125 30.79 10.36 1.30
N GLU A 126 29.99 11.03 0.46
CA GLU A 126 28.63 11.50 0.80
C GLU A 126 27.56 11.00 -0.18
N PHE A 127 27.97 10.43 -1.31
CA PHE A 127 27.03 10.06 -2.38
C PHE A 127 26.04 9.00 -1.86
N LEU A 128 26.54 7.92 -1.25
CA LEU A 128 25.66 6.88 -0.75
C LEU A 128 24.70 7.40 0.32
N SER A 129 25.17 8.25 1.24
CA SER A 129 24.30 8.81 2.29
C SER A 129 23.23 9.73 1.72
N GLU A 130 23.57 10.60 0.76
CA GLU A 130 22.60 11.48 0.07
C GLU A 130 21.58 10.64 -0.71
N PHE A 131 22.05 9.64 -1.45
CA PHE A 131 21.22 8.72 -2.21
C PHE A 131 20.25 7.99 -1.29
N CYS A 132 20.75 7.41 -0.19
CA CYS A 132 19.94 6.68 0.77
C CYS A 132 18.94 7.58 1.52
N ALA A 133 19.26 8.85 1.74
CA ALA A 133 18.34 9.81 2.35
C ALA A 133 17.12 10.10 1.45
N VAL A 134 17.33 10.14 0.14
CA VAL A 134 16.28 10.42 -0.86
C VAL A 134 15.53 9.15 -1.28
N GLN A 135 16.19 7.99 -1.37
CA GLN A 135 15.59 6.76 -1.93
C GLN A 135 14.30 6.34 -1.23
N LYS A 136 14.16 6.60 0.08
CA LYS A 136 12.99 6.19 0.87
C LYS A 136 11.67 6.68 0.26
N ARG A 137 11.70 7.81 -0.44
CA ARG A 137 10.56 8.45 -1.10
C ARG A 137 10.15 7.78 -2.42
N TYR A 138 10.96 6.88 -2.96
CA TYR A 138 10.69 6.13 -4.19
C TYR A 138 10.55 4.61 -3.92
N CYS A 139 10.89 4.15 -2.71
CA CYS A 139 10.96 2.73 -2.35
C CYS A 139 9.78 2.24 -1.48
N VAL A 140 8.63 2.92 -1.56
CA VAL A 140 7.42 2.54 -0.83
C VAL A 140 6.90 1.20 -1.37
N PRO A 141 6.67 0.19 -0.51
CA PRO A 141 6.32 -1.15 -0.95
C PRO A 141 4.91 -1.21 -1.56
N ILE A 142 4.70 -2.23 -2.39
CA ILE A 142 3.37 -2.66 -2.84
C ILE A 142 2.84 -3.67 -1.83
N PHE A 143 1.60 -3.47 -1.38
CA PHE A 143 0.89 -4.42 -0.54
C PHE A 143 0.14 -5.39 -1.45
N ASP A 144 0.47 -6.67 -1.42
CA ASP A 144 -0.06 -7.69 -2.34
C ASP A 144 -0.66 -8.91 -1.61
N ALA A 145 -1.03 -9.95 -2.36
CA ALA A 145 -1.58 -11.19 -1.79
C ALA A 145 -0.59 -11.98 -0.90
N HIS A 146 0.71 -11.65 -0.98
CA HIS A 146 1.82 -12.31 -0.28
C HIS A 146 2.26 -11.54 0.97
N MET A 147 1.38 -10.75 1.57
CA MET A 147 1.65 -9.98 2.77
C MET A 147 1.77 -10.82 4.05
N LEU A 148 2.01 -12.13 4.00
CA LEU A 148 2.16 -12.96 5.20
C LEU A 148 3.61 -12.94 5.70
N HIS A 149 3.84 -12.54 6.96
CA HIS A 149 5.16 -12.45 7.60
C HIS A 149 6.16 -11.55 6.86
N LYS A 150 5.69 -10.47 6.25
CA LYS A 150 6.60 -9.51 5.61
C LYS A 150 7.35 -8.72 6.68
N HIS A 151 8.64 -8.48 6.48
CA HIS A 151 9.42 -7.60 7.34
C HIS A 151 9.79 -6.33 6.56
N PHE A 152 9.43 -5.16 7.10
CA PHE A 152 9.81 -3.86 6.58
C PHE A 152 10.78 -3.19 7.56
N GLU A 153 11.89 -2.70 7.04
CA GLU A 153 12.89 -1.96 7.82
C GLU A 153 12.27 -0.71 8.46
N SER A 154 12.74 -0.34 9.66
CA SER A 154 12.15 0.74 10.47
C SER A 154 12.12 2.12 9.79
N GLN A 155 13.05 2.37 8.85
CA GLN A 155 13.13 3.61 8.09
C GLN A 155 12.29 3.60 6.81
N ARG A 156 11.70 2.45 6.46
CA ARG A 156 10.94 2.29 5.22
C ARG A 156 9.57 2.93 5.37
N LEU A 157 9.23 3.82 4.45
CA LEU A 157 7.89 4.38 4.36
C LEU A 157 6.90 3.31 3.86
N LEU A 158 5.71 3.28 4.44
CA LEU A 158 4.61 2.40 4.04
C LEU A 158 3.53 3.22 3.30
N PRO A 159 2.79 2.62 2.35
CA PRO A 159 1.80 3.32 1.52
C PRO A 159 0.50 3.66 2.27
N ILE A 160 0.59 4.13 3.52
CA ILE A 160 -0.56 4.35 4.40
C ILE A 160 -0.97 5.83 4.36
N THR A 161 -2.14 6.12 3.80
CA THR A 161 -2.59 7.51 3.55
C THR A 161 -3.28 8.14 4.77
N PHE A 162 -3.97 7.33 5.57
CA PHE A 162 -4.61 7.79 6.80
C PHE A 162 -4.70 6.67 7.84
N ARG A 163 -4.99 7.10 9.07
CA ARG A 163 -5.27 6.23 10.21
C ARG A 163 -6.37 6.82 11.07
N ARG A 164 -7.29 5.98 11.53
CA ARG A 164 -8.31 6.29 12.53
C ARG A 164 -8.26 5.22 13.63
N PRO A 165 -7.78 5.55 14.84
CA PRO A 165 -7.79 4.63 15.96
C PRO A 165 -9.20 4.13 16.27
N LEU A 166 -9.33 2.84 16.57
CA LEU A 166 -10.56 2.28 17.11
C LEU A 166 -10.45 2.28 18.63
N ASN A 167 -11.52 2.68 19.32
CA ASN A 167 -11.60 2.72 20.78
C ASN A 167 -11.71 1.31 21.38
N THR A 168 -10.71 0.46 21.13
CA THR A 168 -10.55 -0.84 21.78
C THR A 168 -9.70 -0.68 23.03
N ARG A 169 -10.24 -1.05 24.19
CA ARG A 169 -9.45 -1.14 25.42
C ARG A 169 -8.59 -2.41 25.36
N GLY A 170 -7.29 -2.28 25.63
CA GLY A 170 -6.37 -3.41 25.72
C GLY A 170 -5.51 -3.61 24.47
N THR A 171 -4.93 -4.81 24.36
CA THR A 171 -4.06 -5.26 23.28
C THR A 171 -4.80 -6.33 22.45
N PRO A 172 -4.69 -6.33 21.12
CA PRO A 172 -3.91 -5.41 20.29
C PRO A 172 -4.51 -4.01 20.17
N ARG A 173 -3.68 -3.03 19.81
CA ARG A 173 -4.16 -1.71 19.38
C ARG A 173 -4.77 -1.85 17.99
N THR A 174 -5.99 -1.38 17.81
CA THR A 174 -6.68 -1.51 16.51
C THR A 174 -6.93 -0.14 15.89
N ALA A 175 -6.75 -0.06 14.58
CA ALA A 175 -7.01 1.16 13.82
C ALA A 175 -7.53 0.82 12.42
N ILE A 176 -8.30 1.74 11.85
CA ILE A 176 -8.65 1.73 10.44
C ILE A 176 -7.56 2.48 9.70
N ILE A 177 -7.07 1.94 8.59
CA ILE A 177 -6.05 2.57 7.75
C ILE A 177 -6.50 2.63 6.30
N GLY A 178 -6.05 3.66 5.58
CA GLY A 178 -6.11 3.74 4.13
C GLY A 178 -4.79 3.34 3.51
N ILE A 179 -4.83 2.58 2.41
CA ILE A 179 -3.65 2.25 1.61
C ILE A 179 -3.74 2.96 0.26
N TYR A 180 -2.66 3.61 -0.16
CA TYR A 180 -2.63 4.31 -1.44
C TYR A 180 -2.98 3.38 -2.61
N LYS A 181 -3.94 3.78 -3.43
CA LYS A 181 -4.60 2.93 -4.44
C LYS A 181 -3.66 2.21 -5.41
N LEU A 182 -2.56 2.83 -5.83
CA LEU A 182 -1.60 2.22 -6.78
C LEU A 182 -0.67 1.22 -6.10
N ASN A 183 -0.50 1.33 -4.78
CA ASN A 183 0.28 0.42 -3.96
C ASN A 183 -0.59 -0.68 -3.33
N ASN A 184 -1.92 -0.64 -3.49
CA ASN A 184 -2.84 -1.68 -3.01
C ASN A 184 -3.15 -2.73 -4.09
N HIS A 185 -2.47 -3.87 -3.99
CA HIS A 185 -2.64 -5.05 -4.85
C HIS A 185 -3.19 -6.25 -4.05
N ILE A 186 -3.66 -6.03 -2.82
CA ILE A 186 -4.27 -7.06 -1.97
C ILE A 186 -5.60 -7.53 -2.57
N THR A 187 -6.43 -6.59 -3.01
CA THR A 187 -7.75 -6.86 -3.57
C THR A 187 -7.65 -7.03 -5.08
N THR A 188 -7.89 -8.25 -5.57
CA THR A 188 -7.98 -8.53 -7.01
C THR A 188 -9.09 -7.71 -7.65
N ALA A 189 -8.96 -7.42 -8.94
CA ALA A 189 -9.87 -6.58 -9.71
C ALA A 189 -11.37 -6.95 -9.57
N ALA A 190 -11.69 -8.22 -9.24
CA ALA A 190 -13.06 -8.66 -8.98
C ALA A 190 -13.72 -8.01 -7.74
N ALA A 191 -12.94 -7.60 -6.73
CA ALA A 191 -13.44 -6.83 -5.58
C ALA A 191 -13.58 -5.32 -5.88
N LYS A 192 -12.92 -4.84 -6.94
CA LYS A 192 -13.01 -3.44 -7.40
C LYS A 192 -14.30 -3.12 -8.16
N CYS A 193 -15.12 -4.12 -8.49
CA CYS A 193 -16.25 -3.99 -9.43
C CYS A 193 -17.63 -3.65 -8.85
N ASN A 194 -17.79 -3.26 -7.58
CA ASN A 194 -19.15 -3.06 -7.01
C ASN A 194 -19.47 -1.65 -6.50
N PHE A 195 -18.64 -0.63 -6.78
CA PHE A 195 -18.98 0.74 -6.41
C PHE A 195 -18.90 1.65 -7.63
N PRO A 196 -20.03 2.19 -8.13
CA PRO A 196 -19.97 3.29 -9.08
C PRO A 196 -19.35 4.50 -8.38
N GLU A 197 -18.33 5.07 -9.00
CA GLU A 197 -17.72 6.36 -8.64
C GLU A 197 -18.75 7.49 -8.85
N SER A 198 -19.76 7.60 -7.99
CA SER A 198 -20.69 8.73 -8.06
C SER A 198 -21.50 8.90 -6.77
N SER A 199 -21.01 9.73 -5.86
CA SER A 199 -21.84 10.71 -5.14
C SER A 199 -20.95 11.78 -4.47
N PRO A 200 -21.20 13.08 -4.70
CA PRO A 200 -20.50 14.17 -4.04
C PRO A 200 -21.21 14.44 -2.71
N THR A 201 -20.89 13.64 -1.69
CA THR A 201 -21.33 13.93 -0.32
C THR A 201 -20.11 13.97 0.58
N SER A 202 -19.70 15.21 0.86
CA SER A 202 -18.86 15.74 1.93
C SER A 202 -18.47 14.80 3.09
N GLU A 203 -17.69 13.76 2.82
CA GLU A 203 -16.70 13.11 3.70
C GLU A 203 -15.78 12.28 2.79
N PRO A 204 -14.45 12.43 2.83
CA PRO A 204 -13.52 11.85 1.86
C PRO A 204 -13.21 10.38 2.18
N PHE A 205 -14.24 9.54 2.33
CA PHE A 205 -13.99 8.10 2.44
C PHE A 205 -13.72 7.55 1.03
N GLU A 206 -12.42 7.50 0.70
CA GLU A 206 -11.88 6.66 -0.36
C GLU A 206 -12.55 5.28 -0.32
N THR A 207 -12.86 4.73 -1.50
CA THR A 207 -13.52 3.44 -1.69
C THR A 207 -13.06 2.38 -0.68
N THR A 208 -14.00 1.63 -0.11
CA THR A 208 -13.73 0.54 0.87
C THR A 208 -12.66 -0.45 0.41
N ALA A 209 -12.43 -0.57 -0.90
CA ALA A 209 -11.38 -1.40 -1.50
C ALA A 209 -9.95 -1.09 -1.04
N ASN A 210 -9.69 0.14 -0.56
CA ASN A 210 -8.39 0.60 -0.07
C ASN A 210 -8.35 0.80 1.45
N THR A 211 -9.43 0.45 2.16
CA THR A 211 -9.54 0.64 3.60
C THR A 211 -9.45 -0.70 4.32
N PHE A 212 -8.64 -0.75 5.36
CA PHE A 212 -8.34 -1.97 6.10
C PHE A 212 -8.39 -1.72 7.61
N VAL A 213 -8.51 -2.80 8.38
CA VAL A 213 -8.24 -2.77 9.82
C VAL A 213 -6.84 -3.31 10.05
N VAL A 214 -6.03 -2.57 10.80
CA VAL A 214 -4.75 -3.04 11.30
C VAL A 214 -4.85 -3.30 12.79
N GLU A 215 -4.39 -4.47 13.22
CA GLU A 215 -4.14 -4.77 14.62
C GLU A 215 -2.64 -4.73 14.86
N THR A 216 -2.20 -3.99 15.86
CA THR A 216 -0.79 -3.76 16.18
C THR A 216 -0.46 -4.35 17.53
N TYR A 217 0.60 -5.13 17.55
CA TYR A 217 1.17 -5.80 18.70
C TYR A 217 2.58 -5.25 18.96
N ALA A 218 2.84 -4.87 20.21
CA ALA A 218 4.18 -4.47 20.62
C ALA A 218 5.13 -5.69 20.64
N ALA A 219 6.44 -5.43 20.57
CA ALA A 219 7.43 -6.46 20.88
C ALA A 219 7.31 -6.96 22.33
N GLY A 220 7.87 -8.14 22.60
CA GLY A 220 7.90 -8.74 23.94
C GLY A 220 6.64 -9.53 24.26
N ASP A 221 5.95 -9.18 25.35
CA ASP A 221 4.88 -9.99 25.95
C ASP A 221 3.68 -10.23 25.01
N GLU A 222 3.45 -9.30 24.06
CA GLU A 222 2.36 -9.40 23.07
C GLU A 222 2.68 -10.32 21.88
N LEU A 223 3.95 -10.73 21.70
CA LEU A 223 4.37 -11.60 20.58
C LEU A 223 3.68 -12.97 20.64
N SER A 224 3.40 -13.47 21.85
CA SER A 224 2.69 -14.73 22.06
C SER A 224 1.23 -14.64 21.58
N ALA A 225 0.57 -13.51 21.82
CA ALA A 225 -0.79 -13.24 21.37
C ALA A 225 -0.85 -13.08 19.84
N TYR A 226 0.09 -12.33 19.27
CA TYR A 226 0.25 -12.22 17.81
C TYR A 226 0.43 -13.60 17.16
N THR A 227 1.39 -14.40 17.65
CA THR A 227 1.70 -15.72 17.10
C THR A 227 0.48 -16.63 17.14
N ARG A 228 -0.23 -16.65 18.28
CA ARG A 228 -1.47 -17.42 18.44
C ARG A 228 -2.52 -16.99 17.42
N LYS A 229 -2.73 -15.68 17.25
CA LYS A 229 -3.74 -15.16 16.31
C LYS A 229 -3.39 -15.50 14.86
N ILE A 230 -2.13 -15.41 14.47
CA ILE A 230 -1.69 -15.80 13.13
C ILE A 230 -1.88 -17.30 12.87
N SER A 231 -1.56 -18.17 13.85
CA SER A 231 -1.80 -19.61 13.72
C SER A 231 -3.29 -19.93 13.54
N LEU A 232 -4.18 -19.14 14.16
CA LEU A 232 -5.63 -19.27 13.99
C LEU A 232 -6.11 -18.74 12.63
N LEU A 233 -5.62 -17.57 12.18
CA LEU A 233 -6.11 -16.93 10.95
C LEU A 233 -5.59 -17.58 9.67
N ARG A 234 -4.37 -18.14 9.70
CA ARG A 234 -3.73 -18.69 8.49
C ARG A 234 -4.54 -19.83 7.83
N PRO A 235 -5.03 -20.86 8.56
CA PRO A 235 -5.88 -21.90 7.97
C PRO A 235 -7.23 -21.35 7.47
N LEU A 236 -7.67 -20.22 8.02
CA LEU A 236 -8.97 -19.63 7.78
C LEU A 236 -8.97 -18.56 6.67
N LYS A 237 -7.81 -18.24 6.06
CA LYS A 237 -7.65 -17.16 5.07
C LYS A 237 -8.70 -17.17 3.95
N ASN A 238 -9.12 -18.36 3.50
CA ASN A 238 -10.07 -18.53 2.39
C ASN A 238 -11.48 -18.96 2.84
N ALA A 239 -11.75 -18.98 4.15
CA ALA A 239 -13.03 -19.39 4.69
C ALA A 239 -14.09 -18.31 4.45
N LYS A 240 -15.22 -18.69 3.85
CA LYS A 240 -16.36 -17.79 3.66
C LYS A 240 -17.07 -17.53 4.99
N GLY A 241 -17.62 -16.32 5.13
CA GLY A 241 -18.35 -15.90 6.33
C GLY A 241 -17.45 -15.48 7.49
N LEU A 242 -16.15 -15.29 7.25
CA LEU A 242 -15.20 -14.68 8.19
C LEU A 242 -14.68 -13.36 7.63
N ILE A 243 -14.25 -12.46 8.52
CA ILE A 243 -13.48 -11.27 8.16
C ILE A 243 -12.20 -11.71 7.44
N SER A 244 -11.96 -11.19 6.24
CA SER A 244 -10.81 -11.61 5.46
C SER A 244 -9.51 -11.22 6.15
N PHE A 245 -8.59 -12.19 6.24
CA PHE A 245 -7.22 -11.97 6.69
C PHE A 245 -6.31 -11.78 5.48
N TYR A 246 -5.77 -10.57 5.31
CA TYR A 246 -4.97 -10.23 4.13
C TYR A 246 -3.48 -10.52 4.31
N GLY A 247 -2.97 -10.44 5.54
CA GLY A 247 -1.57 -10.73 5.83
C GLY A 247 -1.11 -10.17 7.16
N SER A 248 0.17 -10.33 7.43
CA SER A 248 0.84 -9.80 8.60
C SER A 248 2.23 -9.28 8.25
N TYR A 249 2.65 -8.20 8.90
CA TYR A 249 3.96 -7.62 8.65
C TYR A 249 4.59 -7.08 9.93
N GLU A 250 5.90 -6.96 9.92
CA GLU A 250 6.70 -6.32 10.95
C GLU A 250 7.22 -4.99 10.43
N HIS A 251 7.12 -3.95 11.26
CA HIS A 251 7.64 -2.63 10.97
C HIS A 251 7.92 -1.91 12.29
N ARG A 252 9.11 -1.29 12.42
CA ARG A 252 9.52 -0.54 13.62
C ARG A 252 9.34 -1.33 14.92
N ASP A 253 9.79 -2.59 14.92
CA ASP A 253 9.74 -3.50 16.07
C ASP A 253 8.32 -3.80 16.58
N ARG A 254 7.32 -3.67 15.70
CA ARG A 254 5.92 -4.03 15.98
C ARG A 254 5.41 -5.03 14.95
N SER A 255 4.55 -5.93 15.40
CA SER A 255 3.89 -6.90 14.53
C SER A 255 2.48 -6.43 14.23
N HIS A 256 2.10 -6.47 12.96
CA HIS A 256 0.83 -5.98 12.46
C HIS A 256 0.06 -7.09 11.77
N ILE A 257 -1.27 -7.10 11.94
CA ILE A 257 -2.20 -7.99 11.24
C ILE A 257 -3.13 -7.12 10.42
N LEU A 258 -3.25 -7.43 9.13
CA LEU A 258 -4.09 -6.70 8.18
C LEU A 258 -5.38 -7.48 7.90
N LEU A 259 -6.52 -6.85 8.17
CA LEU A 259 -7.85 -7.42 8.13
C LEU A 259 -8.81 -6.60 7.26
N GLU A 260 -9.89 -7.24 6.82
CA GLU A 260 -11.01 -6.59 6.12
C GLU A 260 -11.73 -5.56 7.00
N TYR A 261 -11.99 -4.39 6.41
CA TYR A 261 -12.75 -3.34 7.08
C TYR A 261 -14.25 -3.56 6.91
N ALA A 262 -14.95 -3.70 8.04
CA ALA A 262 -16.40 -3.79 8.11
C ALA A 262 -17.03 -2.41 8.31
N ASP A 263 -17.49 -1.79 7.23
CA ASP A 263 -18.00 -0.42 7.21
C ASP A 263 -19.34 -0.23 7.94
N LYS A 264 -20.12 -1.31 8.09
CA LYS A 264 -21.44 -1.27 8.75
C LYS A 264 -21.41 -1.62 10.23
N GLY A 265 -20.23 -1.85 10.80
CA GLY A 265 -20.07 -2.11 12.23
C GLY A 265 -20.54 -3.51 12.62
N THR A 266 -21.17 -3.64 13.81
CA THR A 266 -21.63 -4.92 14.34
C THR A 266 -23.03 -5.28 13.85
N LEU A 267 -23.36 -6.57 13.90
CA LEU A 267 -24.72 -7.03 13.58
C LEU A 267 -25.78 -6.41 14.51
N ASP A 268 -25.46 -6.23 15.79
CA ASP A 268 -26.37 -5.57 16.75
C ASP A 268 -26.64 -4.12 16.36
N HIS A 269 -25.60 -3.37 15.98
CA HIS A 269 -25.75 -2.00 15.52
C HIS A 269 -26.62 -1.93 14.27
N PHE A 270 -26.47 -2.88 13.34
CA PHE A 270 -27.30 -2.95 12.15
C PHE A 270 -28.76 -3.21 12.48
N PHE A 271 -29.07 -4.19 13.33
CA PHE A 271 -30.47 -4.45 13.72
C PHE A 271 -31.13 -3.29 14.47
N GLN A 272 -30.35 -2.47 15.17
CA GLN A 272 -30.86 -1.29 15.87
C GLN A 272 -31.13 -0.10 14.96
N ASN A 273 -30.36 0.05 13.87
CA ASN A 273 -30.32 1.29 13.09
C ASN A 273 -30.84 1.15 11.65
N GLU A 274 -30.93 -0.07 11.12
CA GLU A 274 -31.36 -0.33 9.74
C GLU A 274 -32.76 -0.94 9.74
N ALA A 275 -33.61 -0.50 8.81
CA ALA A 275 -34.95 -1.04 8.67
C ALA A 275 -34.88 -2.50 8.16
N PRO A 276 -35.75 -3.39 8.65
CA PRO A 276 -35.78 -4.77 8.16
C PRO A 276 -36.10 -4.81 6.65
N PRO A 277 -35.51 -5.76 5.90
CA PRO A 277 -35.79 -5.90 4.47
C PRO A 277 -37.28 -6.20 4.26
N SER A 278 -37.91 -5.47 3.35
CA SER A 278 -39.36 -5.56 3.08
C SER A 278 -39.68 -6.12 1.69
N ARG A 279 -38.71 -6.12 0.76
CA ARG A 279 -38.85 -6.71 -0.57
C ARG A 279 -38.41 -8.19 -0.53
N GLY A 280 -39.08 -9.04 -1.30
CA GLY A 280 -38.80 -10.48 -1.34
C GLY A 280 -37.34 -10.81 -1.63
N ASP A 281 -36.75 -10.17 -2.65
CA ASP A 281 -35.36 -10.39 -3.04
C ASP A 281 -34.38 -9.98 -1.92
N ASP A 282 -34.60 -8.81 -1.30
CA ASP A 282 -33.77 -8.33 -0.18
C ASP A 282 -33.82 -9.26 1.04
N ILE A 283 -35.00 -9.88 1.30
CA ILE A 283 -35.17 -10.87 2.37
C ILE A 283 -34.34 -12.12 2.07
N VAL A 284 -34.42 -12.63 0.84
CA VAL A 284 -33.63 -13.80 0.42
C VAL A 284 -32.13 -13.50 0.54
N ASP A 285 -31.67 -12.37 0.00
CA ASP A 285 -30.27 -11.95 0.06
C ASP A 285 -29.77 -11.83 1.50
N PHE A 286 -30.56 -11.26 2.40
CA PHE A 286 -30.22 -11.15 3.80
C PHE A 286 -29.98 -12.54 4.43
N TRP A 287 -30.91 -13.48 4.23
CA TRP A 287 -30.78 -14.83 4.79
C TRP A 287 -29.65 -15.62 4.16
N GLU A 288 -29.45 -15.55 2.84
CA GLU A 288 -28.33 -16.22 2.17
C GLU A 288 -26.97 -15.74 2.68
N ASN A 289 -26.85 -14.43 2.94
CA ASN A 289 -25.66 -13.83 3.51
C ASN A 289 -25.48 -14.22 4.98
N LEU A 290 -26.54 -14.23 5.80
CA LEU A 290 -26.50 -14.66 7.20
C LEU A 290 -26.09 -16.14 7.33
N LEU A 291 -26.58 -17.01 6.44
CA LEU A 291 -26.23 -18.43 6.42
C LEU A 291 -24.74 -18.67 6.08
N GLN A 292 -24.00 -17.69 5.55
CA GLN A 292 -22.55 -17.82 5.38
C GLN A 292 -21.83 -17.91 6.74
N LEU A 293 -22.40 -17.36 7.82
CA LEU A 293 -21.82 -17.47 9.16
C LEU A 293 -21.70 -18.93 9.61
N ALA A 294 -22.64 -19.79 9.24
CA ALA A 294 -22.57 -21.22 9.54
C ALA A 294 -21.35 -21.88 8.86
N LYS A 295 -20.97 -21.43 7.66
CA LYS A 295 -19.77 -21.89 6.97
C LYS A 295 -18.50 -21.40 7.69
N GLY A 296 -18.51 -20.16 8.16
CA GLY A 296 -17.43 -19.58 8.97
C GLY A 296 -17.23 -20.35 10.28
N LEU A 297 -18.31 -20.60 11.04
CA LEU A 297 -18.28 -21.39 12.28
C LEU A 297 -17.77 -22.82 12.04
N ARG A 298 -18.22 -23.47 10.96
CA ARG A 298 -17.73 -24.79 10.59
C ARG A 298 -16.23 -24.77 10.31
N ALA A 299 -15.72 -23.76 9.60
CA ALA A 299 -14.29 -23.63 9.32
C ALA A 299 -13.48 -23.45 10.62
N ILE A 300 -13.96 -22.59 11.52
CA ILE A 300 -13.40 -22.41 12.87
C ILE A 300 -13.31 -23.76 13.58
N HIS A 301 -14.40 -24.52 13.71
CA HIS A 301 -14.42 -25.82 14.39
C HIS A 301 -13.48 -26.88 13.79
N THR A 302 -13.07 -26.76 12.53
CA THR A 302 -12.13 -27.71 11.91
C THR A 302 -10.66 -27.45 12.26
N VAL A 303 -10.33 -26.29 12.82
CA VAL A 303 -8.97 -25.96 13.27
C VAL A 303 -8.70 -26.68 14.60
N LYS A 304 -7.77 -27.64 14.64
CA LYS A 304 -7.57 -28.56 15.78
C LYS A 304 -6.87 -27.93 17.00
N GLU A 305 -6.46 -26.67 16.96
CA GLU A 305 -5.64 -26.01 18.00
C GLU A 305 -6.45 -25.35 19.15
N TYR A 306 -7.65 -25.85 19.49
CA TYR A 306 -8.44 -25.27 20.57
C TYR A 306 -8.04 -25.78 21.95
N GLU A 307 -7.21 -25.02 22.67
CA GLU A 307 -7.21 -25.01 24.14
C GLU A 307 -7.99 -23.81 24.73
N VAL A 308 -8.32 -22.78 23.93
CA VAL A 308 -9.09 -21.61 24.38
C VAL A 308 -10.07 -21.16 23.29
N CYS A 309 -11.35 -20.98 23.62
CA CYS A 309 -12.34 -20.40 22.72
C CYS A 309 -11.98 -18.94 22.40
N PRO A 310 -11.72 -18.56 21.14
CA PRO A 310 -11.58 -17.17 20.75
C PRO A 310 -12.90 -16.44 21.00
N SER A 311 -12.82 -15.17 21.37
CA SER A 311 -14.02 -14.34 21.43
C SER A 311 -14.50 -14.09 19.99
N LEU A 312 -15.77 -14.41 19.73
CA LEU A 312 -16.39 -14.27 18.41
C LEU A 312 -17.29 -13.05 18.39
N SER A 313 -17.13 -12.20 17.37
CA SER A 313 -18.05 -11.09 17.11
C SER A 313 -18.50 -11.12 15.66
N ILE A 314 -19.72 -10.65 15.36
CA ILE A 314 -20.22 -10.56 13.99
C ILE A 314 -20.15 -9.11 13.53
N LYS A 315 -19.43 -8.88 12.43
CA LYS A 315 -19.29 -7.60 11.76
C LYS A 315 -19.98 -7.62 10.40
N LEU A 316 -20.39 -6.47 9.90
CA LEU A 316 -21.12 -6.33 8.65
C LEU A 316 -20.34 -5.52 7.62
N ILE A 317 -20.34 -6.03 6.39
CA ILE A 317 -19.68 -5.42 5.24
C ILE A 317 -20.71 -5.12 4.17
N ARG A 318 -20.70 -3.92 3.62
CA ARG A 318 -21.56 -3.58 2.48
C ARG A 318 -21.21 -4.42 1.25
N SER A 319 -22.21 -5.02 0.61
CA SER A 319 -22.04 -5.87 -0.57
C SER A 319 -23.04 -5.52 -1.67
N GLY A 320 -22.88 -4.37 -2.32
CA GLY A 320 -23.75 -3.89 -3.39
C GLY A 320 -24.49 -2.58 -3.04
N PRO A 321 -25.54 -2.21 -3.81
CA PRO A 321 -26.25 -0.96 -3.60
C PRO A 321 -27.07 -0.97 -2.29
N ILE A 322 -26.78 0.02 -1.45
CA ILE A 322 -27.49 0.63 -0.31
C ILE A 322 -28.04 -0.30 0.80
N THR A 323 -28.60 -1.48 0.53
CA THR A 323 -29.26 -2.34 1.54
C THR A 323 -28.64 -3.72 1.73
N THR A 324 -27.80 -4.19 0.79
CA THR A 324 -27.20 -5.53 0.89
C THR A 324 -25.94 -5.53 1.76
N CYS A 325 -26.01 -6.22 2.91
CA CYS A 325 -24.89 -6.39 3.82
C CYS A 325 -24.51 -7.87 3.97
N ARG A 326 -23.21 -8.15 4.02
CA ARG A 326 -22.61 -9.45 4.30
C ARG A 326 -22.15 -9.53 5.75
N PRO A 327 -22.78 -10.35 6.59
CA PRO A 327 -22.28 -10.61 7.93
C PRO A 327 -21.08 -11.55 7.86
N GLN A 328 -20.07 -11.24 8.66
CA GLN A 328 -18.84 -11.99 8.77
C GLN A 328 -18.41 -12.11 10.23
N ILE A 329 -17.85 -13.26 10.58
CA ILE A 329 -17.30 -13.51 11.92
C ILE A 329 -15.91 -12.89 12.00
N SER A 330 -15.70 -12.05 13.01
CA SER A 330 -14.41 -11.50 13.41
C SER A 330 -13.90 -12.30 14.61
N LEU A 331 -12.65 -12.75 14.52
CA LEU A 331 -11.92 -13.39 15.62
C LEU A 331 -11.14 -12.30 16.37
N SER A 332 -11.51 -12.03 17.61
CA SER A 332 -10.79 -11.09 18.49
C SER A 332 -9.78 -11.81 19.34
#